data_AF-A0A969XJS3-F1
#
_entry.id   AF-A0A969XJS3-F1
#
_cell.length_a   1.000
_cell.length_b   1.000
_cell.length_c   1.000
_cell.angle_alpha   90.00
_cell.angle_beta   90.00
_cell.angle_gamma   90.00
#
_symmetry.space_group_name_H-M   'P 1'
#
loop_
_entity.id
_entity.type
_entity.pdbx_description
1 polymer ?
#
loop_
_entity_poly.entity_id
_entity_poly.type
_entity_poly.pdbx_seq_one_letter_code
_entity_poly.pdbx_strand_id
1 'polypeptide(L)'
;MIACLDDGRLVRIDGPDGPDTPDAPRLVPCARGRAHRRLLTAPDRVLTPLLRDGPRGSGRFRRIAWDEALDDVADRLRETVGRWGGEAILHAYGAGSTGGRGLSGHGASRRFFSHLAPVTETYGRFSDHCTVMAAQWMFGEPIPGSDRETLLDSRLIILWGMNPAETIMGPNTPYWIAEARDRGARVVLIDP
;
A
#
# COMPACT_ATOMS: atom_id res chain seq x y z
N MET A 1 1.23 13.41 -8.34
CA MET A 1 0.51 12.84 -9.50
C MET A 1 -0.58 13.82 -9.90
N ILE A 2 -0.86 13.95 -11.19
CA ILE A 2 -1.94 14.73 -11.77
C ILE A 2 -2.95 13.77 -12.40
N ALA A 3 -4.23 13.98 -12.10
CA ALA A 3 -5.35 13.33 -12.74
C ALA A 3 -5.88 14.24 -13.86
N CYS A 4 -5.87 13.75 -15.10
CA CYS A 4 -6.40 14.50 -16.24
C CYS A 4 -7.82 14.01 -16.54
N LEU A 5 -8.76 14.96 -16.60
CA LEU A 5 -10.16 14.70 -16.85
C LEU A 5 -10.55 15.17 -18.25
N ASP A 6 -11.46 14.45 -18.88
CA ASP A 6 -12.14 14.81 -20.11
C ASP A 6 -13.64 14.57 -19.90
N ASP A 7 -14.47 15.61 -20.00
CA ASP A 7 -15.89 15.58 -19.64
C ASP A 7 -16.20 14.88 -18.30
N GLY A 8 -15.40 15.19 -17.26
CA GLY A 8 -15.52 14.60 -15.93
C GLY A 8 -15.07 13.13 -15.81
N ARG A 9 -14.58 12.51 -16.90
CA ARG A 9 -14.03 11.16 -16.91
C ARG A 9 -12.51 11.18 -16.75
N LEU A 10 -11.98 10.32 -15.87
CA LEU A 10 -10.53 10.15 -15.70
C LEU A 10 -9.92 9.45 -16.92
N VAL A 11 -9.21 10.20 -17.76
CA VAL A 11 -8.58 9.67 -18.98
C VAL A 11 -7.10 9.34 -18.79
N ARG A 12 -6.39 10.06 -17.91
CA ARG A 12 -4.95 9.86 -17.67
C ARG A 12 -4.56 10.16 -16.23
N ILE A 13 -3.58 9.40 -15.72
CA ILE A 13 -2.86 9.68 -14.47
C ILE A 13 -1.38 9.84 -14.84
N ASP A 14 -0.76 10.94 -14.43
CA ASP A 14 0.64 11.25 -14.76
C ASP A 14 1.36 12.00 -13.63
N GLY A 15 2.64 12.34 -13.84
CA GLY A 15 3.37 13.31 -13.04
C GLY A 15 3.02 14.76 -13.44
N PRO A 16 3.38 15.75 -12.62
CA PRO A 16 3.27 17.16 -12.99
C PRO A 16 4.12 17.48 -14.22
N ASP A 17 3.74 18.50 -14.99
CA ASP A 17 4.59 19.03 -16.05
C ASP A 17 5.77 19.82 -15.43
N GLY A 18 6.87 19.94 -16.16
CA GLY A 18 8.08 20.60 -15.68
C GLY A 18 9.34 20.04 -16.32
N PRO A 19 10.50 20.68 -16.07
CA PRO A 19 11.78 20.16 -16.49
C PRO A 19 12.04 18.78 -15.86
N ASP A 20 12.69 17.90 -16.61
CA ASP A 20 13.20 16.62 -16.13
C ASP A 20 14.72 16.68 -16.20
N THR A 21 15.33 17.03 -15.08
CA THR A 21 16.78 17.30 -14.97
C THR A 21 17.35 16.61 -13.74
N PRO A 22 18.67 16.37 -13.66
CA PRO A 22 19.27 15.82 -12.45
C PRO A 22 18.93 16.60 -11.16
N ASP A 23 18.85 17.93 -11.23
CA ASP A 23 18.52 18.77 -10.06
C ASP A 23 17.01 18.82 -9.75
N ALA A 24 16.18 18.38 -10.69
CA ALA A 24 14.73 18.34 -10.55
C ALA A 24 14.16 17.15 -11.36
N PRO A 25 14.41 15.90 -10.94
CA PRO A 25 14.01 14.74 -11.72
C PRO A 25 12.51 14.52 -11.55
N ARG A 26 11.81 14.29 -12.65
CA ARG A 26 10.36 14.22 -12.63
C ARG A 26 9.88 12.97 -11.89
N LEU A 27 8.93 13.14 -10.98
CA LEU A 27 8.29 12.02 -10.30
C LEU A 27 7.20 11.41 -11.20
N VAL A 28 7.53 10.28 -11.83
CA VAL A 28 6.65 9.60 -12.76
C VAL A 28 5.98 8.38 -12.10
N PRO A 29 4.64 8.26 -12.16
CA PRO A 29 3.96 7.05 -11.71
C PRO A 29 4.38 5.85 -12.57
N CYS A 30 4.62 4.71 -11.92
CA CYS A 30 4.92 3.45 -12.61
C CYS A 30 3.72 2.98 -13.45
N ALA A 31 3.93 1.95 -14.28
CA ALA A 31 2.88 1.39 -15.14
C ALA A 31 1.59 1.05 -14.37
N ARG A 32 1.72 0.50 -13.14
CA ARG A 32 0.60 0.20 -12.25
C ARG A 32 -0.13 1.48 -11.77
N GLY A 33 0.62 2.52 -11.42
CA GLY A 33 0.06 3.82 -11.02
C GLY A 33 -0.71 4.49 -12.16
N ARG A 34 -0.16 4.48 -13.38
CA ARG A 34 -0.83 5.00 -14.59
C ARG A 34 -2.08 4.19 -14.95
N ALA A 35 -2.03 2.87 -14.74
CA ALA A 35 -3.14 1.97 -14.99
C ALA A 35 -4.25 2.04 -13.92
N HIS A 36 -4.03 2.71 -12.78
CA HIS A 36 -4.97 2.73 -11.66
C HIS A 36 -6.37 3.24 -12.05
N ARG A 37 -6.47 4.09 -13.10
CA ARG A 37 -7.75 4.52 -13.68
C ARG A 37 -8.67 3.35 -14.11
N ARG A 38 -8.09 2.20 -14.48
CA ARG A 38 -8.82 1.00 -14.90
C ARG A 38 -9.70 0.44 -13.77
N LEU A 39 -9.32 0.67 -12.50
CA LEU A 39 -10.13 0.25 -11.35
C LEU A 39 -11.47 0.96 -11.28
N LEU A 40 -11.57 2.19 -11.81
CA LEU A 40 -12.82 2.95 -11.78
C LEU A 40 -13.89 2.34 -12.69
N THR A 41 -13.47 1.66 -13.75
CA THR A 41 -14.33 1.05 -14.77
C THR A 41 -14.21 -0.47 -14.81
N ALA A 42 -13.60 -1.08 -13.79
CA ALA A 42 -13.40 -2.52 -13.75
C ALA A 42 -14.78 -3.23 -13.66
N PRO A 43 -15.01 -4.30 -14.45
CA PRO A 43 -16.31 -4.97 -14.48
C PRO A 43 -16.67 -5.64 -13.15
N ASP A 44 -15.67 -5.99 -12.35
CA ASP A 44 -15.75 -6.60 -11.03
C ASP A 44 -15.67 -5.59 -9.88
N ARG A 45 -15.73 -4.28 -10.18
CA ARG A 45 -15.77 -3.24 -9.16
C ARG A 45 -17.00 -3.40 -8.27
N VAL A 46 -16.79 -3.51 -6.96
CA VAL A 46 -17.87 -3.54 -5.96
C VAL A 46 -18.44 -2.13 -5.81
N LEU A 47 -19.69 -1.94 -6.25
CA LEU A 47 -20.38 -0.64 -6.25
C LEU A 47 -21.42 -0.49 -5.14
N THR A 48 -21.91 -1.61 -4.62
CA THR A 48 -22.94 -1.67 -3.59
C THR A 48 -22.59 -2.74 -2.56
N PRO A 49 -23.15 -2.70 -1.35
CA PRO A 49 -23.08 -3.81 -0.43
C PRO A 49 -23.62 -5.11 -1.06
N LEU A 50 -22.96 -6.22 -0.73
CA LEU A 50 -23.25 -7.55 -1.26
C LEU A 50 -23.32 -8.54 -0.10
N LEU A 51 -24.41 -9.28 0.02
CA LEU A 51 -24.53 -10.39 0.96
C LEU A 51 -24.34 -11.72 0.23
N ARG A 52 -23.52 -12.60 0.79
CA ARG A 52 -23.30 -13.94 0.24
C ARG A 52 -24.61 -14.73 0.24
N ASP A 53 -24.98 -15.23 -0.94
CA ASP A 53 -26.20 -16.02 -1.19
C ASP A 53 -25.84 -17.42 -1.73
N GLY A 54 -24.95 -18.11 -1.01
CA GLY A 54 -24.46 -19.43 -1.39
C GLY A 54 -23.27 -19.89 -0.57
N PRO A 55 -22.70 -21.07 -0.90
CA PRO A 55 -21.48 -21.57 -0.25
C PRO A 55 -20.32 -20.57 -0.40
N ARG A 56 -19.43 -20.49 0.59
CA ARG A 56 -18.21 -19.67 0.50
C ARG A 56 -17.37 -20.15 -0.70
N GLY A 57 -16.85 -19.21 -1.48
CA GLY A 57 -16.13 -19.48 -2.73
C GLY A 57 -16.99 -19.62 -3.98
N SER A 58 -18.33 -19.68 -3.86
CA SER A 58 -19.23 -19.83 -5.03
C SER A 58 -19.40 -18.57 -5.89
N GLY A 59 -18.94 -17.40 -5.43
CA GLY A 59 -19.16 -16.13 -6.12
C GLY A 59 -20.62 -15.64 -6.12
N ARG A 60 -21.53 -16.32 -5.39
CA ARG A 60 -22.94 -15.93 -5.32
C ARG A 60 -23.21 -14.87 -4.26
N PHE A 61 -23.74 -13.74 -4.71
CA PHE A 61 -24.12 -12.62 -3.85
C PHE A 61 -25.43 -12.00 -4.30
N ARG A 62 -26.21 -11.50 -3.33
CA ARG A 62 -27.34 -10.59 -3.56
C ARG A 62 -26.97 -9.18 -3.14
N ARG A 63 -27.47 -8.16 -3.84
CA ARG A 63 -27.33 -6.76 -3.43
C ARG A 63 -28.20 -6.49 -2.21
N ILE A 64 -27.68 -5.70 -1.28
CA ILE A 64 -28.40 -5.26 -0.08
C ILE A 64 -28.23 -3.75 0.12
N ALA A 65 -29.12 -3.15 0.91
CA ALA A 65 -28.98 -1.75 1.29
C ALA A 65 -27.81 -1.55 2.25
N TRP A 66 -27.31 -0.31 2.36
CA TRP A 66 -26.24 0.02 3.31
C TRP A 66 -26.67 -0.21 4.76
N ASP A 67 -27.89 0.18 5.13
CA ASP A 67 -28.40 -0.02 6.49
C ASP A 67 -28.46 -1.51 6.84
N GLU A 68 -29.02 -2.35 5.96
CA GLU A 68 -29.05 -3.82 6.14
C GLU A 68 -27.63 -4.40 6.31
N ALA A 69 -26.66 -3.92 5.53
CA ALA A 69 -25.28 -4.41 5.59
C ALA A 69 -24.59 -4.01 6.90
N LEU A 70 -24.80 -2.77 7.34
CA LEU A 70 -24.20 -2.23 8.56
C LEU A 70 -24.84 -2.86 9.80
N ASP A 71 -26.15 -3.06 9.81
CA ASP A 71 -26.87 -3.72 10.89
C ASP A 71 -26.44 -5.18 11.04
N ASP A 72 -26.37 -5.97 9.95
CA ASP A 72 -25.90 -7.37 10.02
C ASP A 72 -24.46 -7.47 10.58
N VAL A 73 -23.56 -6.56 10.16
CA VAL A 73 -22.19 -6.54 10.69
C VAL A 73 -22.18 -6.11 12.16
N ALA A 74 -22.92 -5.07 12.54
CA ALA A 74 -22.96 -4.57 13.90
C ALA A 74 -23.53 -5.62 14.87
N ASP A 75 -24.60 -6.31 14.50
CA ASP A 75 -25.22 -7.33 15.33
C ASP A 75 -24.32 -8.54 15.54
N ARG A 76 -23.64 -9.02 14.48
CA ARG A 76 -22.66 -10.10 14.60
C ARG A 76 -21.48 -9.72 15.48
N LEU A 77 -20.99 -8.48 15.37
CA LEU A 77 -19.90 -7.99 16.21
C LEU A 77 -20.34 -7.94 17.68
N ARG A 78 -21.51 -7.37 17.99
CA ARG A 78 -22.05 -7.31 19.35
C ARG A 78 -22.30 -8.71 19.92
N GLU A 79 -22.88 -9.61 19.14
CA GLU A 79 -23.10 -11.00 19.54
C GLU A 79 -21.78 -11.70 19.86
N THR A 80 -20.77 -11.54 19.00
CA THR A 80 -19.45 -12.14 19.18
C THR A 80 -18.79 -11.62 20.45
N VAL A 81 -18.78 -10.31 20.67
CA VAL A 81 -18.25 -9.70 21.90
C VAL A 81 -18.99 -10.20 23.13
N GLY A 82 -20.33 -10.24 23.09
CA GLY A 82 -21.14 -10.67 24.23
C GLY A 82 -20.99 -12.15 24.58
N ARG A 83 -20.75 -13.02 23.60
CA ARG A 83 -20.60 -14.47 23.80
C ARG A 83 -19.17 -14.91 24.11
N TRP A 84 -18.19 -14.31 23.43
CA TRP A 84 -16.82 -14.83 23.37
C TRP A 84 -15.73 -13.82 23.75
N GLY A 85 -16.11 -12.57 24.06
CA GLY A 85 -15.16 -11.48 24.29
C GLY A 85 -14.69 -10.81 22.99
N GLY A 86 -14.02 -9.67 23.13
CA GLY A 86 -13.51 -8.91 21.99
C GLY A 86 -12.35 -9.61 21.29
N GLU A 87 -11.58 -10.43 22.02
CA GLU A 87 -10.46 -11.21 21.51
C GLU A 87 -10.88 -12.24 20.44
N ALA A 88 -12.15 -12.62 20.41
CA ALA A 88 -12.71 -13.48 19.35
C ALA A 88 -12.80 -12.79 17.98
N ILE A 89 -12.60 -11.47 17.92
CA ILE A 89 -12.54 -10.69 16.68
C ILE A 89 -11.07 -10.45 16.32
N LEU A 90 -10.68 -10.82 15.10
CA LEU A 90 -9.37 -10.49 14.53
C LEU A 90 -9.46 -9.22 13.68
N HIS A 91 -8.83 -8.13 14.12
CA HIS A 91 -8.60 -6.94 13.31
C HIS A 91 -7.41 -7.18 12.37
N ALA A 92 -7.69 -7.81 11.23
CA ALA A 92 -6.73 -7.96 10.15
C ALA A 92 -6.86 -6.79 9.16
N TYR A 93 -5.85 -5.92 9.11
CA TYR A 93 -5.79 -4.83 8.13
C TYR A 93 -4.56 -4.95 7.24
N GLY A 94 -4.76 -4.95 5.93
CA GLY A 94 -3.69 -4.92 4.94
C GLY A 94 -4.24 -5.20 3.54
N ALA A 95 -4.31 -4.18 2.70
CA ALA A 95 -4.88 -4.30 1.34
C ALA A 95 -3.81 -4.29 0.23
N GLY A 96 -2.52 -4.46 0.57
CA GLY A 96 -1.41 -4.34 -0.39
C GLY A 96 -1.26 -2.95 -1.03
N SER A 97 -2.02 -1.96 -0.54
CA SER A 97 -2.03 -0.58 -1.03
C SER A 97 -1.87 0.39 0.14
N THR A 98 -1.03 1.40 -0.06
CA THR A 98 -0.86 2.51 0.88
C THR A 98 -1.94 3.58 0.74
N GLY A 99 -2.79 3.51 -0.29
CA GLY A 99 -3.88 4.46 -0.53
C GLY A 99 -4.95 4.47 0.58
N GLY A 100 -5.02 3.39 1.36
CA GLY A 100 -5.83 3.33 2.58
C GLY A 100 -5.12 3.86 3.83
N ARG A 101 -3.95 4.51 3.78
CA ARG A 101 -3.28 4.98 5.03
C ARG A 101 -3.89 6.26 5.61
N GLY A 102 -4.83 6.90 4.93
CA GLY A 102 -5.51 8.13 5.37
C GLY A 102 -6.82 7.90 6.14
N LEU A 103 -7.83 8.75 5.88
CA LEU A 103 -9.09 8.88 6.62
C LEU A 103 -9.96 7.61 6.69
N SER A 104 -9.82 6.67 5.76
CA SER A 104 -10.61 5.43 5.68
C SER A 104 -9.75 4.17 5.92
N GLY A 105 -8.70 4.32 6.72
CA GLY A 105 -7.58 3.40 6.79
C GLY A 105 -7.44 2.53 8.02
N HIS A 106 -6.22 2.01 8.22
CA HIS A 106 -5.84 1.31 9.44
C HIS A 106 -6.20 2.11 10.69
N GLY A 107 -5.89 3.42 10.70
CA GLY A 107 -6.21 4.30 11.83
C GLY A 107 -7.71 4.43 12.09
N ALA A 108 -8.54 4.56 11.05
CA ALA A 108 -9.99 4.65 11.19
C ALA A 108 -10.60 3.34 11.71
N SER A 109 -10.19 2.21 11.15
CA SER A 109 -10.64 0.89 11.62
C SER A 109 -10.16 0.59 13.05
N ARG A 110 -8.93 0.95 13.40
CA ARG A 110 -8.40 0.80 14.77
C ARG A 110 -9.17 1.69 15.76
N ARG A 111 -9.50 2.92 15.38
CA ARG A 111 -10.36 3.80 16.19
C ARG A 111 -11.74 3.18 16.40
N PHE A 112 -12.36 2.63 15.36
CA PHE A 112 -13.64 1.93 15.50
C PHE A 112 -13.55 0.80 16.55
N PHE A 113 -12.56 -0.08 16.44
CA PHE A 113 -12.43 -1.19 17.40
C PHE A 113 -12.12 -0.71 18.81
N SER A 114 -11.34 0.37 18.98
CA SER A 114 -11.09 0.97 20.31
C SER A 114 -12.36 1.45 21.03
N HIS A 115 -13.45 1.72 20.29
CA HIS A 115 -14.76 2.06 20.86
C HIS A 115 -15.71 0.87 20.99
N LEU A 116 -15.43 -0.25 20.31
CA LEU A 116 -16.25 -1.47 20.38
C LEU A 116 -15.81 -2.36 21.55
N ALA A 117 -14.57 -2.84 21.52
CA ALA A 117 -13.97 -3.75 22.50
C ALA A 117 -12.46 -3.92 22.22
N PRO A 118 -11.64 -4.35 23.18
CA PRO A 118 -10.28 -4.83 22.89
C PRO A 118 -10.37 -6.05 21.98
N VAL A 119 -9.81 -5.97 20.78
CA VAL A 119 -9.84 -7.05 19.78
C VAL A 119 -8.44 -7.62 19.55
N THR A 120 -8.37 -8.83 19.00
CA THR A 120 -7.09 -9.43 18.59
C THR A 120 -6.53 -8.64 17.40
N GLU A 121 -5.31 -8.11 17.54
CA GLU A 121 -4.59 -7.41 16.47
C GLU A 121 -3.45 -8.27 15.91
N THR A 122 -3.08 -8.02 14.65
CA THR A 122 -1.87 -8.60 14.04
C THR A 122 -0.64 -7.77 14.40
N TYR A 123 0.47 -8.42 14.74
CA TYR A 123 1.77 -7.77 14.87
C TYR A 123 2.64 -7.99 13.63
N GLY A 124 3.29 -6.92 13.18
CA GLY A 124 4.22 -6.94 12.05
C GLY A 124 3.65 -6.43 10.73
N ARG A 125 4.43 -6.61 9.65
CA ARG A 125 4.14 -6.16 8.29
C ARG A 125 4.58 -7.23 7.30
N PHE A 126 3.80 -7.47 6.25
CA PHE A 126 4.09 -8.53 5.28
C PHE A 126 5.39 -8.32 4.49
N SER A 127 5.82 -7.08 4.27
CA SER A 127 6.89 -6.74 3.32
C SER A 127 8.21 -6.26 3.94
N ASP A 128 8.17 -5.61 5.10
CA ASP A 128 9.30 -4.83 5.64
C ASP A 128 9.55 -5.09 7.14
N HIS A 129 8.83 -6.04 7.76
CA HIS A 129 8.95 -6.24 9.21
C HIS A 129 10.32 -6.77 9.63
N CYS A 130 10.96 -7.61 8.82
CA CYS A 130 12.33 -8.07 9.10
C CYS A 130 13.31 -6.88 9.18
N THR A 131 13.17 -5.89 8.29
CA THR A 131 14.00 -4.68 8.33
C THR A 131 13.73 -3.85 9.58
N VAL A 132 12.45 -3.68 9.96
CA VAL A 132 12.07 -2.98 11.20
C VAL A 132 12.66 -3.68 12.42
N MET A 133 12.55 -5.00 12.50
CA MET A 133 13.10 -5.78 13.60
C MET A 133 14.61 -5.71 13.66
N ALA A 134 15.29 -5.91 12.53
CA ALA A 134 16.75 -5.85 12.48
C ALA A 134 17.25 -4.47 12.93
N ALA A 135 16.61 -3.38 12.47
CA ALA A 135 16.95 -2.04 12.92
C ALA A 135 16.75 -1.85 14.43
N GLN A 136 15.61 -2.32 14.97
CA GLN A 136 15.32 -2.26 16.40
C GLN A 136 16.37 -2.99 17.25
N TRP A 137 16.84 -4.17 16.82
CA TRP A 137 17.84 -4.95 17.55
C TRP A 137 19.25 -4.37 17.45
N MET A 138 19.62 -3.83 16.28
CA MET A 138 20.97 -3.31 16.05
C MET A 138 21.15 -1.87 16.56
N PHE A 139 20.11 -1.04 16.46
CA PHE A 139 20.19 0.40 16.68
C PHE A 139 19.23 0.92 17.75
N GLY A 140 18.35 0.07 18.29
CA GLY A 140 17.38 0.46 19.32
C GLY A 140 16.15 1.19 18.79
N GLU A 141 16.10 1.49 17.49
CA GLU A 141 15.00 2.19 16.84
C GLU A 141 14.88 1.81 15.35
N PRO A 142 13.71 2.00 14.72
CA PRO A 142 13.60 1.92 13.26
C PRO A 142 14.43 3.01 12.58
N ILE A 143 15.25 2.63 11.60
CA ILE A 143 16.05 3.59 10.83
C ILE A 143 15.20 4.20 9.70
N PRO A 144 15.12 5.54 9.58
CA PRO A 144 14.56 6.17 8.40
C PRO A 144 15.43 5.85 7.18
N GLY A 145 14.81 5.48 6.07
CA GLY A 145 15.54 5.26 4.82
C GLY A 145 16.28 6.51 4.34
N SER A 146 17.24 6.36 3.44
CA SER A 146 17.93 7.49 2.80
C SER A 146 17.10 8.13 1.69
N ASP A 147 17.38 9.37 1.32
CA ASP A 147 16.91 9.89 0.04
C ASP A 147 17.55 9.09 -1.13
N ARG A 148 16.95 9.12 -2.32
CA ARG A 148 17.55 8.46 -3.48
C ARG A 148 18.69 9.28 -4.08
N GLU A 149 18.66 10.59 -3.94
CA GLU A 149 19.73 11.48 -4.42
C GLU A 149 21.06 11.19 -3.72
N THR A 150 21.05 10.78 -2.45
CA THR A 150 22.28 10.44 -1.70
C THR A 150 22.99 9.19 -2.26
N LEU A 151 22.40 8.47 -3.22
CA LEU A 151 23.11 7.43 -3.96
C LEU A 151 24.29 8.01 -4.76
N LEU A 152 24.23 9.29 -5.14
CA LEU A 152 25.31 9.98 -5.85
C LEU A 152 26.57 10.16 -5.02
N ASP A 153 26.45 10.13 -3.68
CA ASP A 153 27.59 10.21 -2.77
C ASP A 153 28.36 8.87 -2.66
N SER A 154 27.80 7.79 -3.23
CA SER A 154 28.36 6.44 -3.12
C SER A 154 29.42 6.19 -4.19
N ARG A 155 30.52 5.53 -3.81
CA ARG A 155 31.50 4.94 -4.76
C ARG A 155 31.22 3.47 -5.07
N LEU A 156 30.42 2.82 -4.25
CA LEU A 156 29.99 1.44 -4.39
C LEU A 156 28.52 1.34 -3.98
N ILE A 157 27.69 0.75 -4.83
CA ILE A 157 26.29 0.45 -4.58
C ILE A 157 26.12 -1.07 -4.72
N ILE A 158 25.60 -1.71 -3.68
CA ILE A 158 25.31 -3.16 -3.69
C ILE A 158 23.78 -3.33 -3.70
N LEU A 159 23.27 -3.91 -4.78
CA LEU A 159 21.88 -4.33 -4.91
C LEU A 159 21.80 -5.79 -4.45
N TRP A 160 21.38 -6.02 -3.21
CA TRP A 160 21.33 -7.36 -2.63
C TRP A 160 19.89 -7.85 -2.51
N GLY A 161 19.51 -8.82 -3.35
CA GLY A 161 18.13 -9.29 -3.48
C GLY A 161 17.16 -8.17 -3.88
N MET A 162 17.65 -7.16 -4.59
CA MET A 162 16.90 -5.96 -4.96
C MET A 162 16.98 -5.74 -6.46
N ASN A 163 15.82 -5.76 -7.12
CA ASN A 163 15.69 -5.43 -8.54
C ASN A 163 14.92 -4.11 -8.73
N PRO A 164 15.60 -2.94 -8.68
CA PRO A 164 14.93 -1.64 -8.78
C PRO A 164 14.26 -1.39 -10.15
N ALA A 165 14.62 -2.15 -11.19
CA ALA A 165 13.99 -2.03 -12.50
C ALA A 165 12.53 -2.56 -12.50
N GLU A 166 12.24 -3.54 -11.66
CA GLU A 166 10.91 -4.18 -11.54
C GLU A 166 10.18 -3.76 -10.27
N THR A 167 10.89 -3.80 -9.14
CA THR A 167 10.35 -3.44 -7.83
C THR A 167 10.59 -1.95 -7.60
N ILE A 168 9.58 -1.15 -7.97
CA ILE A 168 9.62 0.31 -7.76
C ILE A 168 9.59 0.61 -6.26
N MET A 169 10.77 0.70 -5.65
CA MET A 169 10.98 1.04 -4.24
C MET A 169 11.37 2.52 -4.13
N GLY A 170 10.34 3.37 -4.05
CA GLY A 170 10.49 4.82 -4.18
C GLY A 170 10.63 5.26 -5.64
N PRO A 171 10.22 6.49 -5.96
CA PRO A 171 10.40 7.03 -7.31
C PRO A 171 11.89 7.24 -7.63
N ASN A 172 12.25 7.15 -8.91
CA ASN A 172 13.57 7.48 -9.45
C ASN A 172 14.76 6.65 -8.93
N THR A 173 14.55 5.58 -8.17
CA THR A 173 15.64 4.70 -7.72
C THR A 173 16.53 4.18 -8.87
N PRO A 174 15.98 3.65 -9.99
CA PRO A 174 16.82 3.23 -11.12
C PRO A 174 17.60 4.37 -11.77
N TYR A 175 16.98 5.55 -11.84
CA TYR A 175 17.58 6.75 -12.40
C TYR A 175 18.83 7.16 -11.61
N TRP A 176 18.71 7.26 -10.28
CA TRP A 176 19.82 7.65 -9.43
C TRP A 176 20.96 6.63 -9.38
N ILE A 177 20.64 5.33 -9.48
CA ILE A 177 21.67 4.28 -9.61
C ILE A 177 22.44 4.42 -10.93
N ALA A 178 21.74 4.69 -12.04
CA ALA A 178 22.36 4.89 -13.34
C ALA A 178 23.27 6.14 -13.33
N GLU A 179 22.78 7.25 -12.79
CA GLU A 179 23.54 8.49 -12.66
C GLU A 179 24.79 8.29 -11.77
N ALA A 180 24.67 7.61 -10.62
CA ALA A 180 25.81 7.30 -9.77
C ALA A 180 26.86 6.47 -10.50
N ARG A 181 26.44 5.47 -11.30
CA ARG A 181 27.34 4.66 -12.12
C ARG A 181 28.07 5.51 -13.16
N ASP A 182 27.35 6.39 -13.84
CA ASP A 182 27.93 7.24 -14.89
C ASP A 182 28.92 8.27 -14.30
N ARG A 183 28.78 8.62 -13.01
CA ARG A 183 29.75 9.39 -12.21
C ARG A 183 30.89 8.54 -11.62
N GLY A 184 30.97 7.26 -11.96
CA GLY A 184 32.05 6.35 -11.59
C GLY A 184 31.80 5.47 -10.36
N ALA A 185 30.58 5.44 -9.81
CA ALA A 185 30.23 4.46 -8.78
C ALA A 185 30.20 3.05 -9.36
N ARG A 186 30.75 2.08 -8.63
CA ARG A 186 30.59 0.66 -8.98
C ARG A 186 29.23 0.16 -8.50
N VAL A 187 28.47 -0.49 -9.37
CA VAL A 187 27.21 -1.15 -9.00
C VAL A 187 27.41 -2.66 -9.05
N VAL A 188 27.06 -3.36 -7.96
CA VAL A 188 27.14 -4.82 -7.83
C VAL A 188 25.75 -5.37 -7.54
N LEU A 189 25.31 -6.35 -8.31
CA LEU A 189 24.06 -7.09 -8.08
C LEU A 189 24.40 -8.44 -7.45
N ILE A 190 23.70 -8.77 -6.36
CA ILE A 190 23.72 -10.08 -5.71
C ILE A 190 22.28 -10.59 -5.70
N ASP A 191 21.97 -11.50 -6.63
CA ASP A 191 20.64 -12.10 -6.84
C ASP A 191 20.88 -13.57 -7.26
N PRO A 192 20.17 -14.57 -6.71
CA PRO A 192 20.37 -15.99 -7.03
C PRO A 192 19.91 -16.41 -8.43
#